data_AF-A0A2E0QMP7-F1
#
_entry.id   AF-A0A2E0QMP7-F1
#
_cell.length_a   1.000
_cell.length_b   1.000
_cell.length_c   1.000
_cell.angle_alpha   90.00
_cell.angle_beta   90.00
_cell.angle_gamma   90.00
#
_symmetry.space_group_name_H-M   'P 1'
#
loop_
_entity.id
_entity.type
_entity.pdbx_description
1 polymer ?
#
loop_
_entity_poly.entity_id
_entity_poly.type
_entity_poly.pdbx_seq_one_letter_code
_entity_poly.pdbx_strand_id
1 'polypeptide(L)'
;MSGFDSSSGKYQTNINKGNISDTISPRTKNLRAIRQEKDNNFREVERLSEQLTSENIKKIGNFLISESDPLRKRKIFDLMLGGLTNENALDIREQVIKLNQEGTEFRDFHYIWGSMAGAEAVIHGAASEETDIHMTMEGWVNSDPDSAIEWYKELDELKIEGIYRDYVKKCVVEGLAKTNIPRAIEFIEGLQKKGDRKVGDLLNQVTSRLSREMSLDEVGNWATNLPNKEMQKISTKA
;
A
#
# COMPACT_ATOMS: atom_id res chain seq x y z
N MET A 1 -71.74 31.81 31.11
CA MET A 1 -71.75 31.35 32.52
C MET A 1 -71.34 29.89 32.49
N SER A 2 -70.05 29.62 32.78
CA SER A 2 -69.55 29.04 34.06
C SER A 2 -69.81 27.52 34.14
N GLY A 3 -68.87 26.62 34.43
CA GLY A 3 -67.46 26.65 34.82
C GLY A 3 -66.88 25.25 34.54
N PHE A 4 -65.58 25.14 34.23
CA PHE A 4 -64.55 24.57 35.12
C PHE A 4 -64.99 23.40 36.01
N ASP A 5 -64.48 22.20 35.70
CA ASP A 5 -63.93 21.34 36.75
C ASP A 5 -62.68 20.61 36.24
N SER A 6 -61.67 20.57 37.10
CA SER A 6 -60.28 20.18 36.84
C SER A 6 -59.98 18.87 37.57
N SER A 7 -59.43 17.88 36.87
CA SER A 7 -58.77 16.76 37.54
C SER A 7 -57.36 16.57 36.99
N SER A 8 -56.41 17.00 37.81
CA SER A 8 -54.97 16.89 37.66
C SER A 8 -54.50 15.46 37.94
N GLY A 9 -54.15 14.73 36.88
CA GLY A 9 -53.42 13.46 36.98
C GLY A 9 -51.92 13.72 37.25
N LYS A 10 -51.50 13.54 38.50
CA LYS A 10 -50.09 13.54 38.89
C LYS A 10 -49.43 12.26 38.37
N TYR A 11 -48.64 12.34 37.30
CA TYR A 11 -47.69 11.30 36.96
C TYR A 11 -46.52 11.35 37.96
N GLN A 12 -46.53 10.46 38.94
CA GLN A 12 -45.39 10.23 39.80
C GLN A 12 -44.27 9.56 38.98
N THR A 13 -43.18 10.29 38.76
CA THR A 13 -41.92 9.72 38.28
C THR A 13 -41.28 8.90 39.40
N ASN A 14 -41.54 7.60 39.41
CA ASN A 14 -40.75 6.66 40.21
C ASN A 14 -39.43 6.38 39.48
N ILE A 15 -38.44 7.26 39.67
CA ILE A 15 -37.04 6.97 39.32
C ILE A 15 -36.53 6.02 40.39
N ASN A 16 -36.69 4.73 40.13
CA ASN A 16 -36.07 3.68 40.92
C ASN A 16 -34.55 3.73 40.67
N LYS A 17 -33.76 4.13 41.67
CA LYS A 17 -32.29 4.05 41.66
C LYS A 17 -31.85 2.58 41.82
N GLY A 18 -32.29 1.73 40.91
CA GLY A 18 -31.84 0.34 40.80
C GLY A 18 -30.53 0.30 40.01
N ASN A 19 -29.55 -0.43 40.53
CA ASN A 19 -28.26 -0.67 39.89
C ASN A 19 -28.45 -1.07 38.41
N ILE A 20 -27.95 -0.23 37.51
CA ILE A 20 -27.96 -0.44 36.05
C ILE A 20 -27.10 -1.69 35.65
N SER A 21 -26.45 -2.37 36.60
CA SER A 21 -25.67 -3.58 36.33
C SER A 21 -26.51 -4.80 35.95
N ASP A 22 -27.78 -4.86 36.34
CA ASP A 22 -28.53 -6.12 36.34
C ASP A 22 -29.47 -6.30 35.14
N THR A 23 -29.58 -5.31 34.25
CA THR A 23 -30.46 -5.38 33.06
C THR A 23 -29.72 -5.60 31.73
N ILE A 24 -28.40 -5.85 31.77
CA ILE A 24 -27.62 -6.04 30.54
C ILE A 24 -27.83 -7.47 30.02
N SER A 25 -28.52 -7.60 28.88
CA SER A 25 -28.73 -8.87 28.15
C SER A 25 -27.39 -9.62 27.93
N PRO A 26 -27.37 -10.96 28.00
CA PRO A 26 -26.17 -11.78 27.76
C PRO A 26 -25.45 -11.43 26.47
N ARG A 27 -26.19 -11.07 25.41
CA ARG A 27 -25.63 -10.62 24.12
C ARG A 27 -24.84 -9.31 24.27
N THR A 28 -25.32 -8.39 25.08
CA THR A 28 -24.66 -7.10 25.35
C THR A 28 -23.45 -7.25 26.29
N LYS A 29 -23.50 -8.18 27.25
CA LYS A 29 -22.34 -8.55 28.07
C LYS A 29 -21.21 -9.15 27.21
N ASN A 30 -21.57 -10.02 26.27
CA ASN A 30 -20.64 -10.63 25.33
C ASN A 30 -19.98 -9.59 24.40
N LEU A 31 -20.78 -8.69 23.80
CA LEU A 31 -20.24 -7.60 22.97
C LEU A 31 -19.30 -6.66 23.73
N ARG A 32 -19.60 -6.38 25.00
CA ARG A 32 -18.73 -5.56 25.87
C ARG A 32 -17.40 -6.26 26.17
N ALA A 33 -17.44 -7.57 26.45
CA ALA A 33 -16.25 -8.38 26.69
C ALA A 33 -15.36 -8.43 25.44
N ILE A 34 -15.93 -8.69 24.26
CA ILE A 34 -15.21 -8.68 22.97
C ILE A 34 -14.54 -7.33 22.73
N ARG A 35 -15.26 -6.22 22.96
CA ARG A 35 -14.69 -4.88 22.78
C ARG A 35 -13.51 -4.65 23.72
N GLN A 36 -13.66 -5.02 25.00
CA GLN A 36 -12.61 -4.86 25.99
C GLN A 36 -11.38 -5.72 25.67
N GLU A 37 -11.57 -6.95 25.20
CA GLU A 37 -10.50 -7.81 24.71
C GLU A 37 -9.75 -7.17 23.54
N LYS A 38 -10.47 -6.68 22.53
CA LYS A 38 -9.84 -6.00 21.39
C LYS A 38 -9.09 -4.73 21.83
N ASP A 39 -9.60 -3.97 22.80
CA ASP A 39 -8.92 -2.79 23.32
C ASP A 39 -7.64 -3.16 24.12
N ASN A 40 -7.67 -4.27 24.86
CA ASN A 40 -6.49 -4.80 25.54
C ASN A 40 -5.44 -5.31 24.55
N ASN A 41 -5.88 -6.03 23.51
CA ASN A 41 -5.00 -6.51 22.44
C ASN A 41 -4.31 -5.34 21.73
N PHE A 42 -5.04 -4.25 21.46
CA PHE A 42 -4.46 -3.06 20.84
C PHE A 42 -3.40 -2.41 21.72
N ARG A 43 -3.63 -2.28 23.04
CA ARG A 43 -2.62 -1.77 23.97
C ARG A 43 -1.38 -2.65 24.04
N GLU A 44 -1.56 -3.97 23.96
CA GLU A 44 -0.44 -4.91 23.90
C GLU A 44 0.34 -4.74 22.58
N VAL A 45 -0.34 -4.53 21.46
CA VAL A 45 0.34 -4.19 20.19
C VAL A 45 1.16 -2.92 20.32
N GLU A 46 0.60 -1.85 20.91
CA GLU A 46 1.34 -0.59 21.14
C GLU A 46 2.61 -0.86 21.96
N ARG A 47 2.50 -1.60 23.06
CA ARG A 47 3.65 -1.97 23.92
C ARG A 47 4.68 -2.83 23.17
N LEU A 48 4.25 -3.82 22.40
CA LEU A 48 5.14 -4.68 21.62
C LEU A 48 5.86 -3.88 20.52
N SER A 49 5.20 -2.86 19.96
CA SER A 49 5.76 -2.03 18.88
C SER A 49 6.86 -1.07 19.34
N GLU A 50 7.03 -0.84 20.65
CA GLU A 50 8.15 -0.06 21.20
C GLU A 50 9.51 -0.68 20.84
N GLN A 51 9.55 -2.00 20.63
CA GLN A 51 10.75 -2.73 20.19
C GLN A 51 10.35 -3.87 19.24
N LEU A 52 10.55 -3.69 17.94
CA LEU A 52 10.26 -4.69 16.92
C LEU A 52 11.34 -5.78 16.84
N THR A 53 11.43 -6.61 17.89
CA THR A 53 12.15 -7.88 17.86
C THR A 53 11.37 -8.93 17.06
N SER A 54 12.02 -9.98 16.55
CA SER A 54 11.34 -11.05 15.80
C SER A 54 10.16 -11.68 16.56
N GLU A 55 10.30 -11.85 17.88
CA GLU A 55 9.22 -12.36 18.73
C GLU A 55 8.03 -11.39 18.80
N ASN A 56 8.32 -10.10 18.97
CA ASN A 56 7.29 -9.07 19.04
C ASN A 56 6.59 -8.89 17.69
N ILE A 57 7.34 -8.86 16.58
CA ILE A 57 6.80 -8.80 15.21
C ILE A 57 5.84 -9.97 14.97
N LYS A 58 6.22 -11.20 15.34
CA LYS A 58 5.35 -12.37 15.21
C LYS A 58 4.05 -12.23 16.01
N LYS A 59 4.13 -11.73 17.24
CA LYS A 59 2.93 -11.47 18.08
C LYS A 59 2.03 -10.41 17.46
N ILE A 60 2.60 -9.29 17.00
CA ILE A 60 1.85 -8.22 16.33
C ILE A 60 1.23 -8.75 15.03
N GLY A 61 1.95 -9.55 14.25
CA GLY A 61 1.44 -10.20 13.04
C GLY A 61 0.21 -11.06 13.31
N ASN A 62 0.18 -11.83 14.40
CA ASN A 62 -1.00 -12.61 14.78
C ASN A 62 -2.21 -11.70 15.12
N PHE A 63 -1.99 -10.58 15.80
CA PHE A 63 -3.04 -9.59 16.04
C PHE A 63 -3.53 -8.96 14.73
N LEU A 64 -2.62 -8.64 13.81
CA LEU A 64 -2.95 -8.08 12.51
C LEU A 64 -3.83 -9.02 11.68
N ILE A 65 -3.44 -10.30 11.60
CA ILE A 65 -4.17 -11.31 10.81
C ILE A 65 -5.57 -11.53 11.38
N SER A 66 -5.72 -11.58 12.70
CA SER A 66 -6.99 -11.84 13.38
C SER A 66 -7.93 -10.63 13.47
N GLU A 67 -7.44 -9.41 13.25
CA GLU A 67 -8.27 -8.21 13.32
C GLU A 67 -9.21 -8.08 12.12
N SER A 68 -10.50 -7.91 12.42
CA SER A 68 -11.60 -7.79 11.47
C SER A 68 -12.04 -6.36 11.22
N ASP A 69 -11.76 -5.44 12.15
CA ASP A 69 -12.03 -4.01 12.00
C ASP A 69 -10.93 -3.37 11.13
N PRO A 70 -11.25 -2.84 9.93
CA PRO A 70 -10.25 -2.29 9.01
C PRO A 70 -9.45 -1.12 9.59
N LEU A 71 -10.05 -0.29 10.46
CA LEU A 71 -9.36 0.85 11.05
C LEU A 71 -8.39 0.41 12.14
N ARG A 72 -8.74 -0.61 12.93
CA ARG A 72 -7.81 -1.19 13.91
C ARG A 72 -6.70 -1.96 13.23
N LYS A 73 -7.02 -2.77 12.20
CA LYS A 73 -6.04 -3.47 11.38
C LYS A 73 -5.02 -2.50 10.79
N ARG A 74 -5.49 -1.38 10.24
CA ARG A 74 -4.61 -0.33 9.72
C ARG A 74 -3.68 0.24 10.79
N LYS A 75 -4.20 0.58 11.97
CA LYS A 75 -3.37 1.10 13.07
C LYS A 75 -2.32 0.10 13.56
N ILE A 76 -2.68 -1.17 13.68
CA ILE A 76 -1.72 -2.24 14.05
C ILE A 76 -0.60 -2.32 13.00
N PHE A 77 -0.97 -2.25 11.72
CA PHE A 77 -0.01 -2.27 10.62
C PHE A 77 0.90 -1.03 10.60
N ASP A 78 0.33 0.17 10.80
CA ASP A 78 1.10 1.42 10.86
C ASP A 78 2.16 1.42 11.98
N LEU A 79 1.88 0.75 13.11
CA LEU A 79 2.87 0.58 14.18
C LEU A 79 4.05 -0.31 13.76
N MET A 80 3.81 -1.38 12.98
CA MET A 80 4.90 -2.17 12.40
C MET A 80 5.70 -1.38 11.36
N LEU A 81 5.01 -0.66 10.46
CA LEU A 81 5.67 0.15 9.45
C LEU A 81 6.50 1.30 10.06
N GLY A 82 6.01 1.91 11.13
CA GLY A 82 6.71 3.00 11.81
C GLY A 82 8.06 2.61 12.42
N GLY A 83 8.28 1.31 12.65
CA GLY A 83 9.55 0.76 13.14
C GLY A 83 10.29 -0.12 12.11
N LEU A 84 9.89 -0.10 10.85
CA LEU A 84 10.52 -0.88 9.79
C LEU A 84 11.98 -0.43 9.59
N THR A 85 12.90 -1.39 9.60
CA THR A 85 14.32 -1.22 9.30
C THR A 85 14.79 -2.34 8.36
N ASN A 86 15.99 -2.21 7.79
CA ASN A 86 16.55 -3.28 6.95
C ASN A 86 16.71 -4.59 7.73
N GLU A 87 17.06 -4.50 9.02
CA GLU A 87 17.33 -5.65 9.87
C GLU A 87 16.07 -6.45 10.22
N ASN A 88 14.90 -5.79 10.31
CA ASN A 88 13.64 -6.43 10.69
C ASN A 88 12.65 -6.62 9.54
N ALA A 89 12.98 -6.13 8.33
CA ALA A 89 12.07 -6.17 7.18
C ALA A 89 11.63 -7.60 6.83
N LEU A 90 12.53 -8.59 6.92
CA LEU A 90 12.19 -9.99 6.64
C LEU A 90 11.20 -10.57 7.65
N ASP A 91 11.40 -10.30 8.94
CA ASP A 91 10.47 -10.74 9.99
C ASP A 91 9.07 -10.13 9.79
N ILE A 92 9.01 -8.86 9.37
CA ILE A 92 7.75 -8.17 9.06
C ILE A 92 7.12 -8.78 7.79
N ARG A 93 7.92 -9.01 6.73
CA ARG A 93 7.48 -9.65 5.49
C ARG A 93 6.80 -10.98 5.76
N GLU A 94 7.38 -11.82 6.63
CA GLU A 94 6.80 -13.12 7.01
C GLU A 94 5.38 -13.00 7.59
N GLN A 95 5.01 -11.85 8.16
CA GLN A 95 3.65 -11.60 8.62
C GLN A 95 2.78 -11.00 7.51
N VAL A 96 3.34 -10.11 6.69
CA VAL A 96 2.63 -9.43 5.59
C VAL A 96 2.19 -10.40 4.50
N ILE A 97 3.00 -11.40 4.15
CA ILE A 97 2.64 -12.40 3.10
C ILE A 97 1.45 -13.28 3.49
N LYS A 98 1.07 -13.31 4.77
CA LYS A 98 -0.12 -14.02 5.26
C LYS A 98 -1.41 -13.21 5.10
N LEU A 99 -1.29 -11.94 4.71
CA LEU A 99 -2.42 -11.06 4.43
C LEU A 99 -2.88 -11.21 2.97
N ASN A 100 -3.95 -10.51 2.62
CA ASN A 100 -4.39 -10.45 1.22
C ASN A 100 -3.33 -9.71 0.38
N GLN A 101 -2.80 -10.36 -0.66
CA GLN A 101 -1.81 -9.78 -1.57
C GLN A 101 -2.36 -8.59 -2.38
N GLU A 102 -3.67 -8.53 -2.59
CA GLU A 102 -4.36 -7.39 -3.20
C GLU A 102 -4.68 -6.27 -2.17
N GLY A 103 -4.36 -6.53 -0.90
CA GLY A 103 -4.63 -5.62 0.23
C GLY A 103 -3.69 -4.42 0.26
N THR A 104 -4.13 -3.37 0.96
CA THR A 104 -3.33 -2.14 1.10
C THR A 104 -2.08 -2.38 1.95
N GLU A 105 -2.16 -3.24 2.96
CA GLU A 105 -1.03 -3.59 3.82
C GLU A 105 0.09 -4.28 3.03
N PHE A 106 -0.27 -5.21 2.14
CA PHE A 106 0.71 -5.89 1.28
C PHE A 106 1.42 -4.88 0.37
N ARG A 107 0.65 -4.00 -0.29
CA ARG A 107 1.23 -2.97 -1.16
C ARG A 107 2.11 -1.99 -0.43
N ASP A 108 1.63 -1.44 0.69
CA ASP A 108 2.32 -0.38 1.40
C ASP A 108 3.62 -0.88 2.03
N PHE A 109 3.66 -2.11 2.56
CA PHE A 109 4.90 -2.71 3.05
C PHE A 109 5.95 -2.82 1.94
N HIS A 110 5.60 -3.45 0.82
CA HIS A 110 6.55 -3.67 -0.28
C HIS A 110 7.01 -2.36 -0.91
N TYR A 111 6.11 -1.39 -1.05
CA TYR A 111 6.47 -0.04 -1.48
C TYR A 111 7.50 0.60 -0.54
N ILE A 112 7.23 0.65 0.77
CA ILE A 112 8.14 1.29 1.73
C ILE A 112 9.47 0.55 1.80
N TRP A 113 9.44 -0.78 1.80
CA TRP A 113 10.65 -1.59 1.84
C TRP A 113 11.51 -1.39 0.58
N GLY A 114 10.88 -1.33 -0.60
CA GLY A 114 11.56 -0.98 -1.84
C GLY A 114 12.18 0.41 -1.79
N SER A 115 11.46 1.41 -1.27
CA SER A 115 12.00 2.76 -1.09
C SER A 115 13.23 2.81 -0.18
N MET A 116 13.33 1.90 0.80
CA MET A 116 14.39 1.86 1.81
C MET A 116 15.59 1.00 1.40
N ALA A 117 15.35 -0.21 0.88
CA ALA A 117 16.37 -1.23 0.66
C ALA A 117 16.72 -1.47 -0.82
N GLY A 118 15.97 -0.86 -1.74
CA GLY A 118 16.23 -0.93 -3.18
C GLY A 118 16.32 -2.36 -3.71
N ALA A 119 17.44 -2.69 -4.36
CA ALA A 119 17.68 -3.99 -4.99
C ALA A 119 17.44 -5.17 -4.06
N GLU A 120 17.86 -5.06 -2.79
CA GLU A 120 17.74 -6.15 -1.81
C GLU A 120 16.27 -6.55 -1.61
N ALA A 121 15.38 -5.59 -1.44
CA ALA A 121 13.94 -5.85 -1.30
C ALA A 121 13.35 -6.49 -2.57
N VAL A 122 13.79 -6.07 -3.76
CA VAL A 122 13.31 -6.62 -5.03
C VAL A 122 13.74 -8.07 -5.21
N ILE A 123 14.99 -8.38 -4.85
CA ILE A 123 15.54 -9.73 -4.92
C ILE A 123 14.79 -10.67 -3.96
N HIS A 124 14.38 -10.18 -2.79
CA HIS A 124 13.55 -10.98 -1.89
C HIS A 124 12.18 -11.33 -2.47
N GLY A 125 11.57 -10.44 -3.26
CA GLY A 125 10.33 -10.76 -3.99
C GLY A 125 10.51 -11.85 -5.05
N ALA A 126 11.68 -11.88 -5.71
CA ALA A 126 12.03 -12.84 -6.75
C ALA A 126 12.09 -14.30 -6.27
N ALA A 127 12.43 -14.51 -5.00
CA ALA A 127 12.52 -15.83 -4.38
C ALA A 127 11.16 -16.39 -3.93
N SER A 128 10.06 -15.70 -4.26
CA SER A 128 8.74 -15.92 -3.70
C SER A 128 7.69 -16.10 -4.82
N GLU A 129 6.58 -16.79 -4.54
CA GLU A 129 5.46 -16.93 -5.49
C GLU A 129 4.62 -15.64 -5.58
N GLU A 130 4.92 -14.65 -4.76
CA GLU A 130 4.17 -13.43 -4.56
C GLU A 130 4.44 -12.35 -5.64
N THR A 131 3.43 -11.54 -5.96
CA THR A 131 3.51 -10.49 -6.99
C THR A 131 4.03 -9.15 -6.44
N ASP A 132 4.97 -9.16 -5.50
CA ASP A 132 5.43 -7.97 -4.78
C ASP A 132 6.46 -7.13 -5.54
N ILE A 133 7.21 -7.71 -6.47
CA ILE A 133 8.26 -7.04 -7.26
C ILE A 133 7.79 -5.71 -7.83
N HIS A 134 6.56 -5.61 -8.36
CA HIS A 134 6.08 -4.37 -8.95
C HIS A 134 5.97 -3.25 -7.90
N MET A 135 5.37 -3.53 -6.75
CA MET A 135 5.16 -2.55 -5.68
C MET A 135 6.48 -2.16 -5.05
N THR A 136 7.39 -3.13 -4.86
CA THR A 136 8.75 -2.90 -4.38
C THR A 136 9.56 -2.04 -5.34
N MET A 137 9.51 -2.33 -6.64
CA MET A 137 10.17 -1.52 -7.67
C MET A 137 9.59 -0.11 -7.73
N GLU A 138 8.29 0.06 -7.60
CA GLU A 138 7.65 1.38 -7.58
C GLU A 138 8.18 2.22 -6.40
N GLY A 139 8.25 1.62 -5.22
CA GLY A 139 8.83 2.25 -4.03
C GLY A 139 10.28 2.68 -4.25
N TRP A 140 11.11 1.79 -4.80
CA TRP A 140 12.52 2.08 -5.06
C TRP A 140 12.70 3.18 -6.11
N VAL A 141 12.00 3.09 -7.24
CA VAL A 141 12.08 4.09 -8.31
C VAL A 141 11.61 5.46 -7.82
N ASN A 142 10.65 5.50 -6.91
CA ASN A 142 10.20 6.75 -6.29
C ASN A 142 11.27 7.38 -5.38
N SER A 143 12.04 6.59 -4.64
CA SER A 143 13.06 7.13 -3.71
C SER A 143 14.40 7.40 -4.37
N ASP A 144 14.84 6.51 -5.27
CA ASP A 144 16.14 6.57 -5.96
C ASP A 144 16.03 6.01 -7.39
N PRO A 145 15.51 6.81 -8.34
CA PRO A 145 15.33 6.37 -9.72
C PRO A 145 16.64 6.06 -10.43
N ASP A 146 17.75 6.70 -10.06
CA ASP A 146 19.03 6.54 -10.73
C ASP A 146 19.66 5.19 -10.39
N SER A 147 19.67 4.81 -9.11
CA SER A 147 20.13 3.48 -8.69
C SER A 147 19.25 2.36 -9.26
N ALA A 148 17.93 2.55 -9.30
CA ALA A 148 17.02 1.55 -9.89
C ALA A 148 17.27 1.37 -11.40
N ILE A 149 17.51 2.46 -12.13
CA ILE A 149 17.86 2.41 -13.56
C ILE A 149 19.22 1.74 -13.77
N GLU A 150 20.21 2.02 -12.92
CA GLU A 150 21.53 1.39 -13.03
C GLU A 150 21.46 -0.11 -12.77
N TRP A 151 20.80 -0.53 -11.69
CA TRP A 151 20.58 -1.95 -11.39
C TRP A 151 19.84 -2.67 -12.52
N TYR A 152 18.83 -2.03 -13.12
CA TYR A 152 18.16 -2.58 -14.31
C TYR A 152 19.15 -2.88 -15.44
N LYS A 153 20.16 -2.03 -15.68
CA LYS A 153 21.13 -2.25 -16.76
C LYS A 153 21.97 -3.51 -16.51
N GLU A 154 22.26 -3.82 -15.25
CA GLU A 154 23.10 -4.94 -14.82
C GLU A 154 22.36 -6.30 -14.76
N LEU A 155 21.02 -6.32 -14.86
CA LEU A 155 20.23 -7.54 -14.67
C LEU A 155 20.67 -8.76 -15.49
N ASP A 156 21.08 -8.56 -16.75
CA ASP A 156 21.53 -9.65 -17.63
C ASP A 156 22.81 -10.32 -17.13
N GLU A 157 23.65 -9.57 -16.40
CA GLU A 157 24.89 -10.05 -15.80
C GLU A 157 24.62 -10.69 -14.43
N LEU A 158 23.71 -10.12 -13.65
CA LEU A 158 23.35 -10.60 -12.31
C LEU A 158 22.62 -11.95 -12.32
N LYS A 159 21.87 -12.28 -13.38
CA LYS A 159 21.19 -13.58 -13.59
C LYS A 159 20.38 -14.06 -12.38
N ILE A 160 19.64 -13.15 -11.76
CA ILE A 160 18.85 -13.45 -10.57
C ILE A 160 17.61 -14.25 -10.97
N GLU A 161 17.45 -15.45 -10.38
CA GLU A 161 16.29 -16.29 -10.60
C GLU A 161 15.00 -15.57 -10.16
N GLY A 162 13.90 -15.75 -10.91
CA GLY A 162 12.63 -15.08 -10.66
C GLY A 162 12.54 -13.61 -11.10
N ILE A 163 13.67 -12.96 -11.44
CA ILE A 163 13.68 -11.60 -11.98
C ILE A 163 13.82 -11.61 -13.50
N TYR A 164 12.77 -11.14 -14.17
CA TYR A 164 12.73 -11.02 -15.63
C TYR A 164 12.97 -9.57 -16.05
N ARG A 165 14.01 -9.33 -16.84
CA ARG A 165 14.38 -7.98 -17.35
C ARG A 165 13.20 -7.23 -17.95
N ASP A 166 12.42 -7.90 -18.80
CA ASP A 166 11.26 -7.28 -19.45
C ASP A 166 10.17 -6.84 -18.47
N TYR A 167 10.02 -7.54 -17.35
CA TYR A 167 9.08 -7.20 -16.29
C TYR A 167 9.59 -6.02 -15.46
N VAL A 168 10.87 -6.07 -15.04
CA VAL A 168 11.51 -4.95 -14.32
C VAL A 168 11.51 -3.69 -15.15
N LYS A 169 11.80 -3.78 -16.46
CA LYS A 169 11.72 -2.65 -17.40
C LYS A 169 10.38 -1.92 -17.34
N LYS A 170 9.27 -2.68 -17.30
CA LYS A 170 7.92 -2.11 -17.17
C LYS A 170 7.74 -1.44 -15.82
N CYS A 171 8.15 -2.09 -14.74
CA CYS A 171 8.05 -1.53 -13.39
C CYS A 171 8.84 -0.20 -13.25
N VAL A 172 10.03 -0.12 -13.84
CA VAL A 172 10.84 1.12 -13.88
C VAL A 172 10.10 2.23 -14.63
N VAL A 173 9.56 1.94 -15.82
CA VAL A 173 8.80 2.93 -16.60
C VAL A 173 7.55 3.37 -15.87
N GLU A 174 6.79 2.45 -15.27
CA GLU A 174 5.57 2.76 -14.52
C GLU A 174 5.88 3.62 -13.28
N GLY A 175 6.93 3.29 -12.53
CA GLY A 175 7.41 4.09 -11.40
C GLY A 175 7.82 5.50 -11.82
N LEU A 176 8.66 5.62 -12.85
CA LEU A 176 9.09 6.92 -13.37
C LEU A 176 7.92 7.72 -13.93
N ALA A 177 6.97 7.11 -14.64
CA ALA A 177 5.80 7.81 -15.17
C ALA A 177 4.92 8.39 -14.06
N LYS A 178 4.90 7.77 -12.89
CA LYS A 178 4.15 8.27 -11.72
C LYS A 178 4.83 9.44 -11.02
N THR A 179 6.17 9.52 -11.06
CA THR A 179 6.95 10.46 -10.23
C THR A 179 7.71 11.51 -11.03
N ASN A 180 8.18 11.17 -12.23
CA ASN A 180 9.00 12.01 -13.10
C ASN A 180 8.88 11.58 -14.58
N ILE A 181 7.88 12.12 -15.28
CA ILE A 181 7.60 11.81 -16.69
C ILE A 181 8.78 12.11 -17.62
N PRO A 182 9.49 13.26 -17.52
CA PRO A 182 10.69 13.48 -18.32
C PRO A 182 11.73 12.37 -18.19
N ARG A 183 12.00 11.89 -16.97
CA ARG A 183 12.94 10.79 -16.73
C ARG A 183 12.45 9.46 -17.31
N ALA A 184 11.14 9.20 -17.28
CA ALA A 184 10.55 8.04 -17.97
C ALA A 184 10.83 8.08 -19.48
N ILE A 185 10.68 9.26 -20.11
CA ILE A 185 10.95 9.45 -21.53
C ILE A 185 12.44 9.30 -21.85
N GLU A 186 13.34 9.86 -21.05
CA GLU A 186 14.79 9.67 -21.22
C GLU A 186 15.18 8.18 -21.15
N PHE A 187 14.61 7.44 -20.21
CA PHE A 187 14.86 6.01 -20.08
C PHE A 187 14.36 5.23 -21.32
N ILE A 188 13.14 5.52 -21.79
CA ILE A 188 12.57 4.91 -23.00
C ILE A 188 13.39 5.26 -24.25
N GLU A 189 13.86 6.51 -24.38
CA GLU A 189 14.76 6.92 -25.47
C GLU A 189 16.07 6.13 -25.45
N GLY A 190 16.64 5.90 -24.26
CA GLY A 190 17.82 5.05 -24.08
C GLY A 190 17.58 3.62 -24.59
N LEU A 191 16.41 3.04 -24.28
CA LEU A 191 16.00 1.72 -24.77
C LEU A 191 15.83 1.71 -26.30
N GLN A 192 15.20 2.74 -26.86
CA GLN A 192 15.01 2.87 -28.30
C GLN A 192 16.34 2.95 -29.06
N LYS A 193 17.30 3.74 -28.56
CA LYS A 193 18.66 3.85 -29.14
C LYS A 193 19.40 2.50 -29.14
N LYS A 194 19.09 1.63 -28.18
CA LYS A 194 19.59 0.25 -28.10
C LYS A 194 18.78 -0.76 -28.94
N GLY A 195 17.74 -0.31 -29.64
CA GLY A 195 16.92 -1.14 -30.52
C GLY A 195 15.84 -1.95 -29.81
N ASP A 196 15.42 -1.56 -28.60
CA ASP A 196 14.32 -2.22 -27.90
C ASP A 196 13.01 -2.09 -28.70
N ARG A 197 12.37 -3.22 -28.98
CA ARG A 197 11.15 -3.29 -29.80
C ARG A 197 9.88 -2.93 -29.03
N LYS A 198 9.93 -2.89 -27.69
CA LYS A 198 8.77 -2.61 -26.81
C LYS A 198 8.60 -1.13 -26.47
N VAL A 199 9.33 -0.24 -27.12
CA VAL A 199 9.25 1.22 -26.89
C VAL A 199 7.82 1.75 -26.99
N GLY A 200 7.02 1.24 -27.93
CA GLY A 200 5.61 1.65 -28.05
C GLY A 200 4.75 1.25 -26.86
N ASP A 201 4.91 0.02 -26.36
CA ASP A 201 4.19 -0.44 -25.18
C ASP A 201 4.53 0.41 -23.94
N LEU A 202 5.81 0.76 -23.78
CA LEU A 202 6.29 1.59 -22.68
C LEU A 202 5.79 3.04 -22.79
N LEU A 203 5.76 3.60 -24.00
CA LEU A 203 5.14 4.90 -24.25
C LEU A 203 3.66 4.90 -23.90
N ASN A 204 2.94 3.84 -24.24
CA ASN A 204 1.51 3.71 -23.91
C ASN A 204 1.27 3.69 -22.39
N GLN A 205 2.20 3.17 -21.59
CA GLN A 205 2.11 3.25 -20.12
C GLN A 205 2.20 4.70 -19.64
N VAL A 206 3.13 5.49 -20.18
CA VAL A 206 3.28 6.92 -19.87
C VAL A 206 2.03 7.70 -20.31
N THR A 207 1.54 7.45 -21.54
CA THR A 207 0.31 8.08 -22.05
C THR A 207 -0.90 7.74 -21.19
N SER A 208 -1.07 6.47 -20.82
CA SER A 208 -2.17 6.03 -19.96
C SER A 208 -2.14 6.69 -18.58
N ARG A 209 -0.93 6.99 -18.07
CA ARG A 209 -0.76 7.72 -16.81
C ARG A 209 -1.15 9.20 -16.94
N LEU A 210 -0.69 9.86 -18.01
CA LEU A 210 -1.02 11.25 -18.32
C LEU A 210 -2.52 11.47 -18.51
N SER A 211 -3.20 10.57 -19.23
CA SER A 211 -4.66 10.64 -19.46
C SER A 211 -5.52 10.52 -18.20
N ARG A 212 -4.93 10.15 -17.05
CA ARG A 212 -5.61 10.18 -15.74
C ARG A 212 -5.56 11.54 -15.07
N GLU A 213 -4.67 12.43 -15.50
CA GLU A 213 -4.42 13.74 -14.87
C GLU A 213 -4.70 14.92 -15.81
N MET A 214 -4.70 14.68 -17.11
CA MET A 214 -4.77 15.70 -18.15
C MET A 214 -5.88 15.38 -19.15
N SER A 215 -6.36 16.40 -19.85
CA SER A 215 -7.30 16.23 -20.96
C SER A 215 -6.64 15.59 -22.18
N LEU A 216 -7.44 14.97 -23.06
CA LEU A 216 -6.92 14.31 -24.27
C LEU A 216 -6.15 15.28 -25.19
N ASP A 217 -6.57 16.54 -25.28
CA ASP A 217 -5.88 17.56 -26.08
C ASP A 217 -4.49 17.87 -25.52
N GLU A 218 -4.36 17.96 -24.20
CA GLU A 218 -3.07 18.18 -23.55
C GLU A 218 -2.14 16.97 -23.69
N VAL A 219 -2.68 15.75 -23.63
CA VAL A 219 -1.93 14.51 -23.89
C VAL A 219 -1.46 14.46 -25.35
N GLY A 220 -2.31 14.84 -26.31
CA GLY A 220 -1.95 14.94 -27.72
C GLY A 220 -0.87 16.00 -27.99
N ASN A 221 -0.97 17.15 -27.34
CA ASN A 221 0.05 18.20 -27.39
C ASN A 221 1.38 17.71 -26.79
N TRP A 222 1.35 16.96 -25.69
CA TRP A 222 2.56 16.34 -25.15
C TRP A 222 3.18 15.34 -26.14
N ALA A 223 2.38 14.44 -26.71
CA ALA A 223 2.85 13.39 -27.62
C ALA A 223 3.53 13.97 -28.87
N THR A 224 2.99 15.06 -29.42
CA THR A 224 3.57 15.76 -30.58
C THR A 224 4.86 16.53 -30.26
N ASN A 225 5.10 16.84 -28.98
CA ASN A 225 6.29 17.55 -28.51
C ASN A 225 7.37 16.63 -27.93
N LEU A 226 7.22 15.30 -28.03
CA LEU A 226 8.27 14.36 -27.60
C LEU A 226 9.60 14.65 -28.34
N PRO A 227 10.76 14.60 -27.67
CA PRO A 227 12.03 15.00 -28.30
C PRO A 227 12.41 14.14 -29.52
N ASN A 228 11.98 12.88 -29.52
CA ASN A 228 12.31 11.91 -30.55
C ASN A 228 11.17 11.74 -31.57
N LYS A 229 11.45 12.00 -32.85
CA LYS A 229 10.46 11.90 -33.94
C LYS A 229 9.87 10.50 -34.14
N GLU A 230 10.63 9.45 -33.87
CA GLU A 230 10.08 8.09 -33.95
C GLU A 230 9.14 7.81 -32.77
N MET A 231 9.43 8.33 -31.58
CA MET A 231 8.52 8.27 -30.43
C MET A 231 7.25 9.10 -30.64
N GLN A 232 7.35 10.27 -31.28
CA GLN A 232 6.18 11.05 -31.73
C GLN A 232 5.29 10.22 -32.67
N LYS A 233 5.87 9.56 -33.67
CA LYS A 233 5.13 8.69 -34.61
C LYS A 233 4.46 7.51 -33.93
N ILE A 234 5.08 6.94 -32.90
CA ILE A 234 4.54 5.80 -32.15
C ILE A 234 3.37 6.25 -31.27
N SER A 235 3.54 7.33 -30.52
CA SER A 235 2.54 7.85 -29.58
C SER A 235 1.29 8.44 -30.25
N THR A 236 1.39 8.90 -31.50
CA THR A 236 0.27 9.48 -32.27
C THR A 236 -0.54 8.45 -33.09
N LYS A 237 -0.09 7.18 -33.11
CA LYS A 237 -0.77 6.08 -33.82
C LYS A 237 -1.56 5.14 -32.90
N ALA A 238 -1.34 5.23 -31.59
CA ALA A 238 -2.03 4.46 -30.56
C ALA A 238 -3.36 5.14 -30.20
#